data_AF-A0A7C4YHU8-F1
#
_entry.id   AF-A0A7C4YHU8-F1
#
_cell.length_a   1.000
_cell.length_b   1.000
_cell.length_c   1.000
_cell.angle_alpha   90.00
_cell.angle_beta   90.00
_cell.angle_gamma   90.00
#
_symmetry.space_group_name_H-M   'P 1'
#
loop_
_entity.id
_entity.type
_entity.pdbx_description
1 polymer ?
#
loop_
_entity_poly.entity_id
_entity_poly.type
_entity_poly.pdbx_seq_one_letter_code
_entity_poly.pdbx_strand_id
1 'polypeptide(L)'
;MLRRMPVFRDYFLFGLGNVGLNHTERDVFNNIFVQMEKVPGVGFVGTKEARDLREGGNILWGVKDGPGLKGDPFAKFRNSPLFTDSRKRYEPGWTTHDRIADPKFVGLTNAVDLRLQPDSPAVNTGRTVPRDWPDPLRDADRGEPDIGALPLGAEAWGVGVDGRVSLFTGSVVKQ
;
A
#
# COMPACT_ATOMS: atom_id res chain seq x y z
N MET A 1 12.97 -1.22 -13.86
CA MET A 1 12.45 -0.50 -15.04
C MET A 1 11.16 0.21 -14.64
N LEU A 2 11.17 1.53 -14.43
CA LEU A 2 9.96 2.32 -14.16
C LEU A 2 9.23 2.57 -15.49
N ARG A 3 7.96 2.15 -15.58
CA ARG A 3 7.12 2.40 -16.77
C ARG A 3 6.80 3.90 -16.85
N ARG A 4 7.18 4.55 -17.96
CA ARG A 4 6.96 5.98 -18.24
C ARG A 4 5.92 6.22 -19.33
N MET A 5 4.71 5.68 -19.18
CA MET A 5 3.61 5.95 -20.11
C MET A 5 2.35 6.34 -19.33
N PRO A 6 1.43 7.14 -19.94
CA PRO A 6 0.13 7.42 -19.34
C PRO A 6 -0.57 6.11 -18.99
N VAL A 7 -1.02 5.97 -17.75
CA VAL A 7 -1.82 4.82 -17.33
C VAL A 7 -3.22 4.95 -17.92
N PHE A 8 -3.62 3.97 -18.73
CA PHE A 8 -4.96 3.91 -19.37
C PHE A 8 -6.10 3.90 -18.33
N ARG A 9 -5.83 3.48 -17.08
CA ARG A 9 -6.77 3.45 -15.95
C ARG A 9 -5.99 3.67 -14.64
N ASP A 10 -6.50 4.53 -13.75
CA ASP A 10 -5.91 4.92 -12.46
C ASP A 10 -6.53 4.17 -11.25
N TYR A 11 -7.39 3.18 -11.49
CA TYR A 11 -8.12 2.38 -10.49
C TYR A 11 -7.26 1.37 -9.69
N PHE A 12 -5.98 1.64 -9.47
CA PHE A 12 -4.98 0.59 -9.18
C PHE A 12 -5.19 -0.20 -7.89
N LEU A 13 -5.83 0.32 -6.85
CA LEU A 13 -6.08 -0.48 -5.65
C LEU A 13 -7.26 -1.43 -5.86
N PHE A 14 -8.41 -0.85 -6.22
CA PHE A 14 -9.66 -1.56 -6.15
C PHE A 14 -9.98 -2.35 -7.43
N GLY A 15 -9.54 -1.85 -8.58
CA GLY A 15 -9.61 -2.56 -9.86
C GLY A 15 -8.73 -3.81 -9.91
N LEU A 16 -7.72 -3.94 -9.03
CA LEU A 16 -6.91 -5.15 -8.91
C LEU A 16 -7.43 -6.06 -7.80
N GLY A 17 -7.84 -5.51 -6.65
CA GLY A 17 -8.36 -6.27 -5.52
C GLY A 17 -9.64 -7.04 -5.83
N ASN A 18 -10.62 -6.39 -6.47
CA ASN A 18 -11.97 -6.95 -6.63
C ASN A 18 -12.27 -7.55 -8.00
N VAL A 19 -11.50 -7.20 -9.04
CA VAL A 19 -11.70 -7.79 -10.37
C VAL A 19 -11.20 -9.23 -10.36
N GLY A 20 -12.10 -10.16 -10.68
CA GLY A 20 -11.79 -11.59 -10.75
C GLY A 20 -11.90 -12.35 -9.43
N LEU A 21 -12.49 -11.76 -8.38
CA LEU A 21 -12.79 -12.46 -7.11
C LEU A 21 -13.94 -13.47 -7.20
N ASN A 22 -14.32 -13.91 -8.40
CA ASN A 22 -15.31 -14.98 -8.51
C ASN A 22 -14.69 -16.24 -7.88
N HIS A 23 -15.20 -16.60 -6.69
CA HIS A 23 -14.78 -17.78 -5.92
C HIS A 23 -13.38 -17.71 -5.31
N THR A 24 -12.83 -16.52 -5.05
CA THR A 24 -11.55 -16.37 -4.32
C THR A 24 -11.66 -15.32 -3.22
N GLU A 25 -10.96 -15.56 -2.11
CA GLU A 25 -10.78 -14.61 -1.01
C GLU A 25 -9.45 -13.86 -1.21
N ARG A 26 -9.43 -12.57 -0.87
CA ARG A 26 -8.20 -11.77 -0.83
C ARG A 26 -8.12 -10.90 0.41
N ASP A 27 -6.89 -10.78 0.88
CA ASP A 27 -6.49 -9.93 1.99
C ASP A 27 -5.43 -8.95 1.52
N VAL A 28 -5.68 -7.65 1.72
CA VAL A 28 -4.77 -6.58 1.30
C VAL A 28 -4.58 -5.58 2.43
N PHE A 29 -3.51 -5.76 3.18
CA PHE A 29 -3.18 -4.91 4.33
C PHE A 29 -1.77 -4.34 4.21
N ASN A 30 -1.56 -3.16 4.80
CA ASN A 30 -0.23 -2.57 5.03
C ASN A 30 0.59 -2.36 3.76
N ASN A 31 -0.03 -1.90 2.67
CA ASN A 31 0.69 -1.62 1.43
C ASN A 31 0.90 -0.12 1.24
N ILE A 32 1.99 0.27 0.56
CA ILE A 32 2.19 1.63 0.07
C ILE A 32 2.06 1.63 -1.45
N PHE A 33 1.16 2.46 -1.96
CA PHE A 33 0.95 2.68 -3.39
C PHE A 33 1.37 4.10 -3.74
N VAL A 34 2.38 4.22 -4.60
CA VAL A 34 2.85 5.52 -5.08
C VAL A 34 2.74 5.59 -6.60
N GLN A 35 2.16 6.66 -7.10
CA GLN A 35 2.10 6.99 -8.52
C GLN A 35 2.67 8.39 -8.75
N MET A 36 3.28 8.62 -9.92
CA MET A 36 3.84 9.94 -10.23
C MET A 36 2.75 10.99 -10.43
N GLU A 37 1.60 10.58 -10.96
CA GLU A 37 0.43 11.40 -11.26
C GLU A 37 -0.79 10.75 -10.63
N LYS A 38 -1.72 11.57 -10.16
CA LYS A 38 -2.94 11.18 -9.46
C LYS A 38 -2.70 10.37 -8.18
N VAL A 39 -3.71 10.36 -7.32
CA VAL A 39 -3.72 9.47 -6.15
C VAL A 39 -4.32 8.13 -6.57
N PRO A 40 -3.62 7.00 -6.39
CA PRO A 40 -4.15 5.70 -6.77
C PRO A 40 -5.37 5.33 -5.91
N GLY A 41 -6.20 4.39 -6.41
CA GLY A 41 -7.15 3.66 -5.57
C GLY A 41 -8.45 4.36 -5.19
N VAL A 42 -8.68 5.60 -5.63
CA VAL A 42 -9.90 6.37 -5.30
C VAL A 42 -11.12 6.06 -6.18
N GLY A 43 -11.00 5.17 -7.18
CA GLY A 43 -12.08 4.85 -8.11
C GLY A 43 -12.53 3.39 -8.04
N PHE A 44 -13.83 3.19 -7.78
CA PHE A 44 -14.49 1.89 -7.59
C PHE A 44 -15.38 1.50 -8.79
N VAL A 45 -14.86 1.62 -10.01
CA VAL A 45 -15.66 1.45 -11.23
C VAL A 45 -15.95 -0.01 -11.52
N GLY A 46 -17.21 -0.33 -11.83
CA GLY A 46 -17.64 -1.66 -12.27
C GLY A 46 -17.90 -2.66 -11.14
N THR A 47 -17.73 -2.26 -9.88
CA THR A 47 -18.01 -3.10 -8.72
C THR A 47 -19.40 -2.84 -8.16
N LYS A 48 -20.17 -3.91 -7.97
CA LYS A 48 -21.54 -3.86 -7.46
C LYS A 48 -21.72 -4.45 -6.06
N GLU A 49 -20.78 -5.28 -5.61
CA GLU A 49 -20.84 -5.95 -4.30
C GLU A 49 -19.44 -6.10 -3.73
N ALA A 50 -19.34 -6.29 -2.41
CA ALA A 50 -18.06 -6.34 -1.74
C ALA A 50 -17.24 -7.61 -2.07
N ARG A 51 -17.87 -8.73 -2.42
CA ARG A 51 -17.15 -10.02 -2.60
C ARG A 51 -16.32 -10.38 -1.34
N ASP A 52 -15.46 -11.39 -1.44
CA ASP A 52 -14.63 -11.90 -0.33
C ASP A 52 -13.28 -11.16 -0.28
N LEU A 53 -13.33 -9.85 -0.05
CA LEU A 53 -12.13 -9.00 0.09
C LEU A 53 -12.11 -8.33 1.45
N ARG A 54 -11.00 -8.48 2.16
CA ARG A 54 -10.68 -7.69 3.36
C ARG A 54 -9.48 -6.82 3.05
N GLU A 55 -9.60 -5.52 3.29
CA GLU A 55 -8.52 -4.58 3.01
C GLU A 55 -8.53 -3.41 3.96
N GLY A 56 -7.34 -2.88 4.23
CA GLY A 56 -7.17 -1.60 4.90
C GLY A 56 -5.75 -1.38 5.40
N GLY A 57 -5.49 -0.16 5.86
CA GLY A 57 -4.17 0.20 6.39
C GLY A 57 -3.16 0.39 5.28
N ASN A 58 -3.62 0.83 4.11
CA ASN A 58 -2.75 1.15 2.97
C ASN A 58 -2.46 2.65 2.94
N ILE A 59 -1.30 3.04 2.40
CA ILE A 59 -1.01 4.42 2.00
C ILE A 59 -1.16 4.53 0.49
N LEU A 60 -1.85 5.58 0.04
CA LEU A 60 -2.06 5.89 -1.36
C LEU A 60 -1.53 7.31 -1.63
N TRP A 61 -0.56 7.45 -2.52
CA TRP A 61 0.10 8.73 -2.78
C TRP A 61 0.32 9.01 -4.26
N GLY A 62 0.00 10.24 -4.66
CA GLY A 62 0.37 10.81 -5.95
C GLY A 62 1.47 11.83 -5.76
N VAL A 63 2.66 11.62 -6.36
CA VAL A 63 3.82 12.51 -6.15
C VAL A 63 3.53 13.95 -6.58
N LYS A 64 2.86 14.14 -7.73
CA LYS A 64 2.50 15.48 -8.22
C LYS A 64 1.21 16.03 -7.59
N ASP A 65 0.18 15.18 -7.50
CA ASP A 65 -1.18 15.64 -7.19
C ASP A 65 -1.51 15.56 -5.69
N GLY A 66 -0.84 14.67 -4.95
CA GLY A 66 -1.03 14.44 -3.53
C GLY A 66 -0.89 15.70 -2.68
N PRO A 67 0.18 16.53 -2.83
CA PRO A 67 0.34 17.75 -2.04
C PRO A 67 -0.79 18.78 -2.22
N GLY A 68 -1.43 18.77 -3.39
CA GLY A 68 -2.53 19.69 -3.72
C GLY A 68 -3.92 19.14 -3.40
N LEU A 69 -4.01 17.89 -2.95
CA LEU A 69 -5.28 17.23 -2.69
C LEU A 69 -5.97 17.84 -1.47
N LYS A 70 -7.28 18.07 -1.58
CA LYS A 70 -8.09 18.66 -0.52
C LYS A 70 -9.27 17.74 -0.17
N GLY A 71 -9.63 17.71 1.11
CA GLY A 71 -10.73 16.90 1.62
C GLY A 71 -10.36 15.43 1.79
N ASP A 72 -11.35 14.61 2.15
CA ASP A 72 -11.23 13.15 2.23
C ASP A 72 -11.64 12.52 0.88
N PRO A 73 -10.68 11.98 0.10
CA PRO A 73 -10.97 11.39 -1.21
C PRO A 73 -11.85 10.15 -1.13
N PHE A 74 -11.94 9.50 0.03
CA PHE A 74 -12.80 8.35 0.25
C PHE A 74 -14.20 8.72 0.74
N ALA A 75 -14.48 9.98 1.09
CA ALA A 75 -15.76 10.37 1.67
C ALA A 75 -16.97 9.94 0.82
N LYS A 76 -16.88 10.09 -0.52
CA LYS A 76 -17.95 9.64 -1.42
C LYS A 76 -18.15 8.12 -1.37
N PHE A 77 -17.06 7.36 -1.35
CA PHE A 77 -17.11 5.91 -1.29
C PHE A 77 -17.62 5.41 0.07
N ARG A 78 -17.12 5.97 1.18
CA ARG A 78 -17.53 5.61 2.55
C ARG A 78 -19.01 5.93 2.83
N ASN A 79 -19.61 6.85 2.08
CA ASN A 79 -21.06 7.12 2.11
C ASN A 79 -21.88 6.23 1.14
N SER A 80 -21.27 5.26 0.46
CA SER A 80 -21.95 4.44 -0.54
C SER A 80 -22.56 3.16 0.04
N PRO A 81 -23.57 2.56 -0.63
CA PRO A 81 -24.07 1.23 -0.29
C PRO A 81 -22.97 0.16 -0.35
N LEU A 82 -22.01 0.28 -1.26
CA LEU A 82 -20.90 -0.66 -1.39
C LEU A 82 -19.99 -0.65 -0.16
N PHE A 83 -19.73 0.51 0.44
CA PHE A 83 -19.01 0.58 1.72
C PHE A 83 -19.80 -0.10 2.84
N THR A 84 -21.12 0.13 2.91
CA THR A 84 -21.98 -0.55 3.88
C THR A 84 -21.97 -2.07 3.69
N ASP A 85 -21.93 -2.54 2.44
CA ASP A 85 -21.81 -3.97 2.13
C ASP A 85 -20.44 -4.52 2.54
N SER A 86 -19.36 -3.77 2.31
CA SER A 86 -17.99 -4.18 2.69
C SER A 86 -17.85 -4.46 4.18
N ARG A 87 -18.52 -3.69 5.04
CA ARG A 87 -18.53 -3.91 6.50
C ARG A 87 -19.07 -5.26 6.91
N LYS A 88 -20.03 -5.81 6.16
CA LYS A 88 -20.59 -7.15 6.44
C LYS A 88 -19.56 -8.27 6.22
N ARG A 89 -18.56 -8.02 5.37
CA ARG A 89 -17.50 -8.97 5.02
C ARG A 89 -16.25 -8.77 5.88
N TYR A 90 -15.95 -7.52 6.17
CA TYR A 90 -14.82 -7.12 6.99
C TYR A 90 -15.20 -5.88 7.78
N GLU A 91 -15.40 -6.01 9.09
CA GLU A 91 -15.48 -4.85 9.97
C GLU A 91 -14.05 -4.29 10.13
N PRO A 92 -13.80 -3.00 9.84
CA PRO A 92 -14.74 -1.87 9.82
C PRO A 92 -15.16 -1.36 8.42
N GLY A 93 -14.89 -2.11 7.37
CA GLY A 93 -15.19 -1.77 5.98
C GLY A 93 -13.97 -1.26 5.23
N TRP A 94 -14.05 -1.35 3.91
CA TRP A 94 -12.97 -1.00 3.00
C TRP A 94 -12.50 0.43 3.11
N THR A 95 -11.20 0.64 2.90
CA THR A 95 -10.49 1.92 2.96
C THR A 95 -10.60 2.64 4.30
N THR A 96 -11.27 2.08 5.32
CA THR A 96 -11.47 2.76 6.62
C THR A 96 -10.14 3.17 7.27
N HIS A 97 -9.13 2.30 7.13
CA HIS A 97 -7.80 2.54 7.67
C HIS A 97 -6.80 3.06 6.62
N ASP A 98 -7.25 3.25 5.39
CA ASP A 98 -6.41 3.77 4.33
C ASP A 98 -6.15 5.26 4.48
N ARG A 99 -4.95 5.66 4.07
CA ARG A 99 -4.43 7.01 4.22
C ARG A 99 -3.97 7.53 2.88
N ILE A 100 -4.23 8.82 2.65
CA ILE A 100 -3.69 9.53 1.50
C ILE A 100 -2.68 10.53 2.03
N ALA A 101 -1.41 10.16 1.95
CA ALA A 101 -0.31 10.90 2.53
C ALA A 101 1.02 10.54 1.86
N ASP A 102 1.98 11.47 1.88
CA ASP A 102 3.35 11.20 1.45
C ASP A 102 3.98 10.14 2.36
N PRO A 103 4.43 8.98 1.85
CA PRO A 103 5.06 7.95 2.67
C PRO A 103 6.44 8.37 3.20
N LYS A 104 6.99 9.52 2.78
CA LYS A 104 8.29 10.05 3.21
C LYS A 104 9.40 9.02 3.10
N PHE A 105 9.60 8.51 1.89
CA PHE A 105 10.75 7.67 1.59
C PHE A 105 12.06 8.46 1.67
N VAL A 106 13.17 7.77 1.93
CA VAL A 106 14.52 8.37 1.88
C VAL A 106 14.81 8.95 0.49
N GLY A 107 14.38 8.28 -0.58
CA GLY A 107 14.50 8.79 -1.95
C GLY A 107 13.55 8.13 -2.95
N LEU A 108 12.88 8.91 -3.80
CA LEU A 108 11.86 8.37 -4.73
C LEU A 108 12.16 8.58 -6.22
N THR A 109 12.97 9.58 -6.61
CA THR A 109 13.06 10.02 -8.01
C THR A 109 14.38 9.72 -8.72
N ASN A 110 15.54 9.86 -8.04
CA ASN A 110 16.86 9.73 -8.66
C ASN A 110 17.61 8.48 -8.17
N ALA A 111 17.80 8.37 -6.85
CA ALA A 111 18.28 7.17 -6.18
C ALA A 111 17.11 6.62 -5.37
N VAL A 112 16.40 5.65 -5.94
CA VAL A 112 15.21 5.08 -5.30
C VAL A 112 15.65 4.31 -4.06
N ASP A 113 15.23 4.82 -2.91
CA ASP A 113 15.43 4.26 -1.59
C ASP A 113 14.09 4.36 -0.84
N LEU A 114 13.37 3.23 -0.84
CA LEU A 114 12.00 3.15 -0.33
C LEU A 114 11.96 2.87 1.18
N ARG A 115 13.08 3.02 1.90
CA ARG A 115 13.06 3.01 3.36
C ARG A 115 12.29 4.22 3.87
N LEU A 116 11.58 4.03 4.98
CA LEU A 116 10.79 5.08 5.62
C LEU A 116 11.70 6.07 6.37
N GLN A 117 11.35 7.35 6.35
CA GLN A 117 11.87 8.34 7.29
C GLN A 117 11.12 8.26 8.63
N PRO A 118 11.75 8.67 9.76
CA PRO A 118 11.14 8.53 11.09
C PRO A 118 9.79 9.22 11.27
N ASP A 119 9.52 10.29 10.52
CA ASP A 119 8.27 11.06 10.58
C ASP A 119 7.25 10.65 9.51
N SER A 120 7.46 9.49 8.87
CA SER A 120 6.57 8.92 7.87
C SER A 120 5.19 8.59 8.46
N PRO A 121 4.09 8.90 7.76
CA PRO A 121 2.74 8.53 8.19
C PRO A 121 2.47 7.01 8.12
N ALA A 122 3.42 6.23 7.60
CA ALA A 122 3.40 4.77 7.57
C ALA A 122 3.78 4.14 8.92
N VAL A 123 4.56 4.86 9.73
CA VAL A 123 5.16 4.31 10.96
C VAL A 123 4.09 4.08 12.02
N ASN A 124 4.04 2.87 12.59
CA ASN A 124 3.17 2.43 13.68
C ASN A 124 1.67 2.62 13.42
N THR A 125 1.25 2.41 12.16
CA THR A 125 -0.11 2.76 11.73
C THR A 125 -0.79 1.71 10.86
N GLY A 126 -0.11 0.59 10.65
CA GLY A 126 -0.62 -0.58 9.96
C GLY A 126 -1.61 -1.37 10.80
N ARG A 127 -2.04 -2.49 10.22
CA ARG A 127 -2.95 -3.48 10.77
C ARG A 127 -2.14 -4.68 11.23
N THR A 128 -2.45 -5.19 12.42
CA THR A 128 -1.98 -6.52 12.81
C THR A 128 -2.52 -7.55 11.83
N VAL A 129 -1.62 -8.33 11.24
CA VAL A 129 -1.97 -9.47 10.36
C VAL A 129 -1.90 -10.78 11.14
N PRO A 130 -2.59 -11.85 10.69
CA PRO A 130 -2.56 -13.15 11.34
C PRO A 130 -1.13 -13.69 11.53
N ARG A 131 -0.88 -14.31 12.69
CA ARG A 131 0.48 -14.74 13.06
C ARG A 131 1.02 -15.87 12.20
N ASP A 132 0.14 -16.69 11.66
CA ASP A 132 0.44 -17.81 10.75
C ASP A 132 0.79 -17.35 9.33
N TRP A 133 0.56 -16.08 8.98
CA TRP A 133 0.96 -15.54 7.68
C TRP A 133 2.46 -15.30 7.61
N PRO A 134 3.09 -15.55 6.43
CA PRO A 134 4.51 -15.33 6.24
C PRO A 134 4.84 -13.84 6.28
N ASP A 135 5.62 -13.46 7.28
CA ASP A 135 6.13 -12.10 7.47
C ASP A 135 7.55 -12.20 8.03
N PRO A 136 8.58 -12.21 7.17
CA PRO A 136 9.96 -12.42 7.59
C PRO A 136 10.54 -11.23 8.35
N LEU A 137 9.88 -10.07 8.33
CA LEU A 137 10.36 -8.85 8.98
C LEU A 137 9.57 -8.49 10.24
N ARG A 138 8.63 -9.35 10.65
CA ARG A 138 7.78 -9.11 11.82
C ARG A 138 8.54 -8.74 13.08
N ASP A 139 9.63 -9.46 13.37
CA ASP A 139 10.43 -9.24 14.58
C ASP A 139 11.35 -8.02 14.47
N ALA A 140 11.59 -7.52 13.25
CA ALA A 140 12.36 -6.31 13.01
C ALA A 140 11.51 -5.04 13.21
N ASP A 141 10.19 -5.16 13.05
CA ASP A 141 9.25 -4.09 13.30
C ASP A 141 9.09 -3.84 14.80
N ARG A 142 8.94 -2.57 15.18
CA ARG A 142 8.88 -2.16 16.60
C ARG A 142 7.59 -1.41 16.87
N GLY A 143 6.78 -1.98 17.76
CA GLY A 143 5.52 -1.40 18.19
C GLY A 143 4.35 -1.94 17.38
N GLU A 144 3.47 -1.04 16.94
CA GLU A 144 2.41 -1.37 15.98
C GLU A 144 3.02 -1.53 14.59
N PRO A 145 2.44 -2.37 13.71
CA PRO A 145 3.00 -2.60 12.38
C PRO A 145 3.18 -1.31 11.59
N ASP A 146 4.30 -1.19 10.90
CA ASP A 146 4.50 -0.16 9.89
C ASP A 146 3.74 -0.53 8.61
N ILE A 147 3.21 0.48 7.90
CA ILE A 147 2.62 0.28 6.57
C ILE A 147 3.76 0.15 5.56
N GLY A 148 3.73 -0.88 4.73
CA GLY A 148 4.68 -1.10 3.64
C GLY A 148 5.45 -2.41 3.77
N ALA A 149 6.37 -2.62 2.84
CA ALA A 149 7.14 -3.87 2.75
C ALA A 149 8.39 -3.87 3.65
N LEU A 150 8.84 -2.70 4.12
CA LEU A 150 10.02 -2.52 4.96
C LEU A 150 9.66 -1.65 6.16
N PRO A 151 9.68 -2.19 7.38
CA PRO A 151 9.54 -1.39 8.59
C PRO A 151 10.65 -0.35 8.73
N LEU A 152 10.39 0.70 9.53
CA LEU A 152 11.33 1.76 9.83
C LEU A 152 12.59 1.17 10.48
N GLY A 153 13.74 1.47 9.87
CA GLY A 153 15.04 1.02 10.38
C GLY A 153 15.35 -0.45 10.08
N ALA A 154 14.44 -1.20 9.44
CA ALA A 154 14.75 -2.53 8.94
C ALA A 154 15.84 -2.46 7.87
N GLU A 155 16.74 -3.44 7.90
CA GLU A 155 17.72 -3.60 6.84
C GLU A 155 17.00 -4.03 5.54
N ALA A 156 17.30 -3.33 4.45
CA ALA A 156 16.76 -3.69 3.15
C ALA A 156 17.36 -5.04 2.71
N TRP A 157 16.53 -6.01 2.35
CA TRP A 157 17.03 -7.32 1.90
C TRP A 157 17.87 -7.19 0.64
N GLY A 158 18.81 -8.11 0.47
CA GLY A 158 19.48 -8.31 -0.81
C GLY A 158 18.58 -9.00 -1.83
N VAL A 159 18.78 -8.73 -3.11
CA VAL A 159 18.15 -9.42 -4.24
C VAL A 159 19.19 -10.21 -5.04
N GLY A 160 18.71 -11.16 -5.85
CA GLY A 160 19.57 -12.08 -6.63
C GLY A 160 20.03 -13.30 -5.82
N VAL A 161 20.88 -14.13 -6.42
CA VAL A 161 21.42 -15.35 -5.79
C VAL A 161 22.12 -14.96 -4.48
N ASP A 162 21.69 -15.57 -3.38
CA ASP A 162 22.17 -15.36 -2.01
C ASP A 162 22.13 -13.90 -1.53
N GLY A 163 21.19 -13.09 -2.03
CA GLY A 163 21.01 -11.70 -1.61
C GLY A 163 22.20 -10.78 -1.97
N ARG A 164 23.03 -11.18 -2.93
CA ARG A 164 24.28 -10.49 -3.23
C ARG A 164 24.15 -9.07 -3.77
N VAL A 165 22.96 -8.60 -4.12
CA VAL A 165 22.75 -7.25 -4.69
C VAL A 165 21.87 -6.44 -3.74
N SER A 166 22.31 -5.28 -3.30
CA SER A 166 21.49 -4.39 -2.47
C SER A 166 20.23 -3.95 -3.23
N LEU A 167 19.06 -4.00 -2.57
CA LEU A 167 17.76 -3.64 -3.15
C LEU A 167 17.72 -2.22 -3.72
N PHE A 168 18.39 -1.25 -3.08
CA PHE A 168 18.27 0.17 -3.43
C PHE A 168 19.48 0.74 -4.15
N THR A 169 20.69 0.24 -3.87
CA THR A 169 21.90 0.76 -4.53
C THR A 169 22.31 -0.05 -5.75
N GLY A 170 21.84 -1.29 -5.88
CA GLY A 170 22.29 -2.23 -6.92
C GLY A 170 23.76 -2.66 -6.76
N SER A 171 24.44 -2.27 -5.68
CA SER A 171 25.82 -2.67 -5.42
C SER A 171 25.88 -4.09 -4.89
N VAL A 172 27.00 -4.77 -5.12
CA VAL A 172 27.25 -6.08 -4.53
C VAL A 172 27.41 -5.94 -3.02
N VAL A 173 26.62 -6.69 -2.25
CA VAL A 173 26.75 -6.81 -0.80
C VAL A 173 27.89 -7.81 -0.56
N LYS A 174 28.98 -7.37 0.08
CA LYS A 174 30.02 -8.30 0.53
C LYS A 174 29.43 -9.16 1.63
N GLN A 175 29.30 -10.46 1.39
CA GLN A 175 29.01 -11.46 2.42
C GLN A 175 30.17 -11.59 3.39
#